data_AF-A0A562MF98-F1
#
_entry.id   AF-A0A562MF98-F1
#
_cell.length_a   1.000
_cell.length_b   1.000
_cell.length_c   1.000
_cell.angle_alpha   90.00
_cell.angle_beta   90.00
_cell.angle_gamma   90.00
#
_symmetry.space_group_name_H-M   'P 1'
#
loop_
_entity.id
_entity.type
_entity.pdbx_description
1 polymer ?
#
loop_
_entity_poly.entity_id
_entity_poly.type
_entity_poly.pdbx_seq_one_letter_code
_entity_poly.pdbx_strand_id
1 'polypeptide(L)'
;MRRIKLIKILVAVYLVVSLSLLGSGLRAASLEVITVDQHGKGDFTSIQAAVNSVRAFRAEHAVRIWIRKGIYHEKIVIPTYVENVQLVGEDAANTKIIFDDYAGKLVDCPDETGQPKLGTFSSYTLLVRANRVLIKDITIENAAGPVGQAVALHLEGDQIALVNCRLLGFQDTLYLGKSGARSYFSDCSISGTTDFIFGPGIAFFKSCRLISLRNSYVTAASTPQGQFYGYVFDQCDFVAADESVDKVFLGRPWRPYANTVLVDCNLGAHIIPEGWNEWKGDTLFPDKDKTVFYAELGSKGAGASELSKRVTWSHQLPEDKRDVYKLEKVMEDWKVKEMLDEMEK
;
A
#
# COMPACT_ATOMS: atom_id res chain seq x y z
N MET A 1 -37.97 35.61 52.47
CA MET A 1 -38.40 35.77 51.05
C MET A 1 -37.33 36.30 50.09
N ARG A 2 -36.53 37.33 50.42
CA ARG A 2 -35.50 37.89 49.48
C ARG A 2 -34.35 36.94 49.11
N ARG A 3 -33.86 36.11 50.04
CA ARG A 3 -32.77 35.14 49.76
C ARG A 3 -33.14 34.04 48.75
N ILE A 4 -34.39 33.59 48.76
CA ILE A 4 -34.88 32.54 47.83
C ILE A 4 -34.99 33.07 46.40
N LYS A 5 -35.36 34.35 46.21
CA LYS A 5 -35.37 34.99 44.89
C LYS A 5 -33.95 35.12 44.30
N LEU A 6 -32.95 35.44 45.12
CA LEU A 6 -31.57 35.59 44.67
C LEU A 6 -30.96 34.26 44.24
N ILE A 7 -31.23 33.18 44.97
CA ILE A 7 -30.76 31.82 44.61
C ILE A 7 -31.40 31.34 43.31
N LYS A 8 -32.70 31.61 43.09
CA LYS A 8 -33.37 31.26 41.82
C LYS A 8 -32.80 32.00 40.62
N ILE A 9 -32.41 33.27 40.80
CA ILE A 9 -31.77 34.07 39.74
C ILE A 9 -30.36 33.54 39.45
N LEU A 10 -29.57 33.21 40.48
CA LEU A 10 -28.23 32.64 40.31
C LEU A 10 -28.25 31.26 39.63
N VAL A 11 -29.21 30.39 39.98
CA VAL A 11 -29.38 29.09 39.33
C VAL A 11 -29.84 29.24 37.87
N ALA A 12 -30.74 30.19 37.58
CA ALA A 12 -31.18 30.46 36.21
C ALA A 12 -30.05 31.04 35.34
N VAL A 13 -29.22 31.93 35.88
CA VAL A 13 -28.03 32.46 35.18
C VAL A 13 -27.01 31.35 34.95
N TYR A 14 -26.78 30.47 35.93
CA TYR A 14 -25.88 29.32 35.76
C TYR A 14 -26.39 28.32 34.71
N LEU A 15 -27.70 28.08 34.63
CA LEU A 15 -28.31 27.23 33.59
C LEU A 15 -28.23 27.86 32.19
N VAL A 16 -28.37 29.18 32.07
CA VAL A 16 -28.24 29.88 30.78
C VAL A 16 -26.78 29.94 30.32
N VAL A 17 -25.83 30.13 31.25
CA VAL A 17 -24.38 30.12 30.95
C VAL A 17 -23.87 28.70 30.62
N SER A 18 -24.41 27.66 31.27
CA SER A 18 -24.09 26.27 30.91
C SER A 18 -24.73 25.86 29.59
N LEU A 19 -25.93 26.34 29.25
CA LEU A 19 -26.52 26.11 27.93
C LEU A 19 -25.80 26.86 26.80
N SER A 20 -25.23 28.05 27.05
CA SER A 20 -24.44 28.76 26.04
C SER A 20 -23.02 28.21 25.87
N LEU A 21 -22.49 27.46 26.83
CA LEU A 21 -21.25 26.67 26.71
C LEU A 21 -21.45 25.28 26.10
N LEU A 22 -22.68 24.79 26.01
CA LEU A 22 -23.05 23.57 25.28
C LEU A 22 -23.41 23.84 23.80
N GLY A 23 -23.43 25.11 23.39
CA GLY A 23 -23.83 25.56 22.05
C GLY A 23 -22.69 25.72 21.04
N SER A 24 -21.43 25.50 21.42
CA SER A 24 -20.36 25.27 20.44
C SER A 24 -20.51 23.86 19.91
N GLY A 25 -21.43 23.70 18.97
CA GLY A 25 -21.55 22.49 18.16
C GLY A 25 -20.16 22.10 17.67
N LEU A 26 -19.85 20.81 17.78
CA LEU A 26 -18.83 20.16 16.99
C LEU A 26 -19.11 20.53 15.53
N ARG A 27 -18.49 21.61 15.04
CA ARG A 27 -18.28 21.76 13.61
C ARG A 27 -17.41 20.57 13.27
N ALA A 28 -17.98 19.57 12.62
CA ALA A 28 -17.18 18.61 11.86
C ALA A 28 -16.20 19.47 11.06
N ALA A 29 -14.90 19.32 11.34
CA ALA A 29 -13.89 20.06 10.61
C ALA A 29 -14.11 19.74 9.13
N SER A 30 -14.48 20.75 8.34
CA SER A 30 -14.66 20.57 6.91
C SER A 30 -13.34 20.10 6.33
N LEU A 31 -13.36 18.99 5.60
CA LEU A 31 -12.19 18.46 4.93
C LEU A 31 -11.54 19.55 4.06
N GLU A 32 -10.25 19.78 4.27
CA GLU A 32 -9.48 20.71 3.43
C GLU A 32 -9.23 20.02 2.08
N VAL A 33 -9.60 20.67 0.98
CA VAL A 33 -9.43 20.14 -0.36
C VAL A 33 -8.51 21.05 -1.17
N ILE A 34 -7.45 20.46 -1.72
CA ILE A 34 -6.47 21.09 -2.61
C ILE A 34 -6.62 20.45 -3.99
N THR A 35 -6.89 21.24 -5.02
CA THR A 35 -7.11 20.75 -6.38
C THR A 35 -5.83 20.86 -7.22
N VAL A 36 -5.46 19.77 -7.89
CA VAL A 36 -4.37 19.74 -8.86
C VAL A 36 -4.92 19.58 -10.27
N ASP A 37 -4.59 20.51 -11.16
CA ASP A 37 -4.97 20.49 -12.57
C ASP A 37 -3.81 20.99 -13.45
N GLN A 38 -3.28 20.15 -14.33
CA GLN A 38 -2.17 20.51 -15.24
C GLN A 38 -2.52 21.68 -16.17
N HIS A 39 -3.82 21.95 -16.39
CA HIS A 39 -4.31 23.07 -17.20
C HIS A 39 -4.50 24.37 -16.41
N GLY A 40 -4.15 24.39 -15.11
CA GLY A 40 -4.15 25.60 -14.29
C GLY A 40 -5.53 26.04 -13.78
N LYS A 41 -6.55 25.16 -13.80
CA LYS A 41 -7.87 25.44 -13.20
C LYS A 41 -8.03 24.93 -11.77
N GLY A 42 -6.95 24.46 -11.16
CA GLY A 42 -6.86 24.05 -9.75
C GLY A 42 -5.98 25.01 -8.94
N ASP A 43 -5.75 24.67 -7.68
CA ASP A 43 -4.85 25.40 -6.79
C ASP A 43 -3.38 25.22 -7.18
N PHE A 44 -3.03 24.04 -7.73
CA PHE A 44 -1.70 23.72 -8.22
C PHE A 44 -1.75 23.05 -9.60
N THR A 45 -0.65 23.13 -10.35
CA THR A 45 -0.45 22.42 -11.61
C THR A 45 0.35 21.13 -11.46
N SER A 46 1.01 20.93 -10.32
CA SER A 46 1.80 19.73 -9.99
C SER A 46 1.40 19.15 -8.64
N ILE A 47 1.51 17.83 -8.52
CA ILE A 47 1.13 17.09 -7.32
C ILE A 47 2.14 17.36 -6.20
N GLN A 48 3.45 17.38 -6.50
CA GLN A 48 4.45 17.65 -5.48
C GLN A 48 4.29 19.06 -4.86
N ALA A 49 3.88 20.06 -5.65
CA ALA A 49 3.63 21.40 -5.11
C ALA A 49 2.42 21.41 -4.15
N ALA A 50 1.36 20.67 -4.49
CA ALA A 50 0.22 20.49 -3.60
C ALA A 50 0.62 19.79 -2.29
N VAL A 51 1.41 18.71 -2.36
CA VAL A 51 1.95 18.01 -1.17
C VAL A 51 2.77 18.98 -0.30
N ASN A 52 3.65 19.78 -0.91
CA ASN A 52 4.48 20.75 -0.20
C ASN A 52 3.68 21.89 0.45
N SER A 53 2.46 22.15 -0.01
CA SER A 53 1.58 23.18 0.55
C SER A 53 0.82 22.72 1.78
N VAL A 54 0.73 21.40 2.00
CA VAL A 54 0.08 20.83 3.17
C VAL A 54 0.87 21.24 4.41
N ARG A 55 0.18 21.83 5.39
CA ARG A 55 0.81 22.29 6.62
C ARG A 55 1.32 21.10 7.44
N ALA A 56 2.62 21.13 7.75
CA ALA A 56 3.29 20.12 8.56
C ALA A 56 2.68 19.98 9.97
N PHE A 57 2.77 18.76 10.51
CA PHE A 57 2.43 18.40 11.90
C PHE A 57 0.96 18.66 12.27
N ARG A 58 0.03 18.30 11.38
CA ARG A 58 -1.43 18.40 11.57
C ARG A 58 -2.15 17.07 11.38
N ALA A 59 -1.71 16.03 12.09
CA ALA A 59 -2.27 14.69 11.95
C ALA A 59 -3.78 14.62 12.29
N GLU A 60 -4.28 15.54 13.11
CA GLU A 60 -5.70 15.66 13.48
C GLU A 60 -6.59 16.22 12.35
N HIS A 61 -6.00 16.80 11.29
CA HIS A 61 -6.72 17.41 10.19
C HIS A 61 -6.47 16.66 8.90
N ALA A 62 -7.51 16.05 8.34
CA ALA A 62 -7.43 15.40 7.04
C ALA A 62 -7.32 16.44 5.92
N VAL A 63 -6.41 16.21 4.97
CA VAL A 63 -6.27 17.03 3.75
C VAL A 63 -6.41 16.14 2.52
N ARG A 64 -7.33 16.50 1.62
CA ARG A 64 -7.53 15.82 0.35
C ARG A 64 -6.88 16.61 -0.78
N ILE A 65 -5.90 16.01 -1.42
CA ILE A 65 -5.33 16.45 -2.69
C ILE A 65 -6.15 15.77 -3.80
N TRP A 66 -7.07 16.53 -4.41
CA TRP A 66 -7.91 16.09 -5.52
C TRP A 66 -7.19 16.34 -6.85
N ILE A 67 -6.91 15.28 -7.59
CA ILE A 67 -6.06 15.31 -8.79
C ILE A 67 -6.92 15.06 -10.02
N ARG A 68 -7.00 16.05 -10.91
CA ARG A 68 -7.73 15.91 -12.17
C ARG A 68 -7.09 14.89 -13.10
N LYS A 69 -7.83 14.46 -14.12
CA LYS A 69 -7.31 13.60 -15.19
C LYS A 69 -6.11 14.27 -15.85
N GLY A 70 -5.09 13.47 -16.11
CA GLY A 70 -3.82 13.95 -16.62
C GLY A 70 -2.72 12.91 -16.45
N ILE A 71 -1.61 13.14 -17.14
CA ILE A 71 -0.38 12.37 -17.00
C ILE A 71 0.64 13.27 -16.34
N TYR A 72 0.86 13.03 -15.05
CA TYR A 72 1.77 13.78 -14.20
C TYR A 72 3.12 13.10 -14.20
N HIS A 73 4.06 13.63 -14.99
CA HIS A 73 5.43 13.13 -15.04
C HIS A 73 6.25 13.71 -13.87
N GLU A 74 6.04 13.15 -12.67
CA GLU A 74 6.58 13.65 -11.41
C GLU A 74 7.15 12.52 -10.55
N LYS A 75 8.30 12.76 -9.94
CA LYS A 75 8.82 11.94 -8.85
C LYS A 75 8.39 12.55 -7.52
N ILE A 76 7.51 11.86 -6.81
CA ILE A 76 6.78 12.43 -5.66
C ILE A 76 7.27 11.82 -4.35
N VAL A 77 7.41 12.66 -3.33
CA VAL A 77 7.65 12.26 -1.95
C VAL A 77 6.58 12.89 -1.05
N ILE A 78 5.84 12.05 -0.32
CA ILE A 78 5.00 12.49 0.82
C ILE A 78 5.85 12.33 2.09
N PRO A 79 6.37 13.43 2.66
CA PRO A 79 7.32 13.36 3.77
C PRO A 79 6.64 12.97 5.08
N THR A 80 7.43 12.54 6.07
CA THR A 80 6.94 12.05 7.37
C THR A 80 6.08 13.05 8.15
N TYR A 81 6.28 14.35 7.93
CA TYR A 81 5.56 15.42 8.64
C TYR A 81 4.23 15.83 8.00
N VAL A 82 3.84 15.20 6.88
CA VAL A 82 2.57 15.43 6.15
C VAL A 82 1.64 14.23 6.38
N GLU A 83 1.09 14.12 7.59
CA GLU A 83 0.22 13.01 7.99
C GLU A 83 -1.26 13.26 7.67
N ASN A 84 -2.08 12.20 7.64
CA ASN A 84 -3.54 12.27 7.40
C ASN A 84 -3.90 12.90 6.05
N VAL A 85 -3.24 12.47 4.98
CA VAL A 85 -3.40 13.01 3.63
C VAL A 85 -4.04 12.01 2.69
N GLN A 86 -4.89 12.51 1.79
CA GLN A 86 -5.52 11.72 0.74
C GLN A 86 -5.03 12.22 -0.62
N LEU A 87 -4.52 11.33 -1.47
CA LEU A 87 -4.32 11.59 -2.89
C LEU A 87 -5.45 10.89 -3.64
N VAL A 88 -6.37 11.67 -4.21
CA VAL A 88 -7.56 11.12 -4.86
C VAL A 88 -7.65 11.62 -6.29
N GLY A 89 -7.64 10.69 -7.23
CA GLY A 89 -7.78 10.99 -8.66
C GLY A 89 -9.26 11.08 -9.09
N GLU A 90 -9.50 11.71 -10.24
CA GLU A 90 -10.82 11.71 -10.89
C GLU A 90 -11.22 10.30 -11.37
N ASP A 91 -10.26 9.52 -11.88
CA ASP A 91 -10.41 8.08 -12.12
C ASP A 91 -9.06 7.38 -12.30
N ALA A 92 -9.00 6.11 -11.92
CA ALA A 92 -7.77 5.34 -11.95
C ALA A 92 -7.17 5.17 -13.36
N ALA A 93 -7.96 5.25 -14.42
CA ALA A 93 -7.48 5.01 -15.79
C ALA A 93 -6.83 6.25 -16.42
N ASN A 94 -7.30 7.44 -16.06
CA ASN A 94 -6.92 8.70 -16.70
C ASN A 94 -6.20 9.68 -15.76
N THR A 95 -6.13 9.41 -14.45
CA THR A 95 -5.25 10.13 -13.53
C THR A 95 -4.00 9.29 -13.26
N LYS A 96 -2.87 9.67 -13.88
CA LYS A 96 -1.62 8.90 -13.84
C LYS A 96 -0.45 9.70 -13.26
N ILE A 97 0.28 9.10 -12.34
CA ILE A 97 1.60 9.56 -11.88
C ILE A 97 2.64 8.66 -12.51
N ILE A 98 3.55 9.23 -13.29
CA ILE A 98 4.56 8.48 -14.03
C ILE A 98 5.97 9.03 -13.77
N PHE A 99 6.95 8.15 -13.67
CA PHE A 99 8.37 8.48 -13.71
C PHE A 99 9.17 7.30 -14.27
N ASP A 100 10.48 7.44 -14.47
CA ASP A 100 11.29 6.45 -15.21
C ASP A 100 12.69 6.23 -14.61
N ASP A 101 12.82 6.36 -13.30
CA ASP A 101 14.06 6.01 -12.61
C ASP A 101 14.20 4.50 -12.42
N TYR A 102 15.45 4.02 -12.42
CA TYR A 102 15.79 2.62 -12.24
C TYR A 102 17.16 2.48 -11.56
N ALA A 103 17.38 1.34 -10.90
CA ALA A 103 18.65 1.05 -10.25
C ALA A 103 19.79 0.99 -11.29
N GLY A 104 20.86 1.73 -11.04
CA GLY A 104 22.01 1.85 -11.95
C GLY A 104 21.96 3.04 -12.90
N LYS A 105 20.84 3.78 -12.99
CA LYS A 105 20.74 5.04 -13.73
C LYS A 105 21.70 6.07 -13.14
N LEU A 106 22.50 6.71 -13.99
CA LEU A 106 23.38 7.82 -13.60
C LEU A 106 22.54 9.07 -13.35
N VAL A 107 22.83 9.79 -12.27
CA VAL A 107 22.15 11.04 -11.92
C VAL A 107 23.15 12.15 -11.63
N ASP A 108 22.84 13.36 -12.07
CA ASP A 108 23.68 14.54 -11.85
C ASP A 108 23.68 15.00 -10.38
N CYS A 109 22.61 14.67 -9.65
CA CYS A 109 22.44 14.97 -8.24
C CYS A 109 22.20 13.65 -7.47
N PRO A 110 23.25 13.09 -6.84
CA PRO A 110 23.13 11.92 -5.98
C PRO A 110 22.12 12.12 -4.85
N ASP A 111 21.46 11.03 -4.45
CA ASP A 111 20.62 11.00 -3.25
C ASP A 111 21.47 11.03 -1.96
N GLU A 112 20.84 10.81 -0.81
CA GLU A 112 21.49 10.78 0.51
C GLU A 112 22.63 9.75 0.62
N THR A 113 22.71 8.76 -0.29
CA THR A 113 23.81 7.79 -0.34
C THR A 113 25.10 8.37 -0.95
N GLY A 114 25.01 9.52 -1.61
CA GLY A 114 26.13 10.15 -2.34
C GLY A 114 26.61 9.36 -3.55
N GLN A 115 25.91 8.30 -3.95
CA GLN A 115 26.31 7.46 -5.08
C GLN A 115 25.91 8.10 -6.42
N PRO A 116 26.76 8.03 -7.45
CA PRO A 116 26.45 8.60 -8.77
C PRO A 116 25.37 7.81 -9.53
N LYS A 117 25.02 6.62 -9.03
CA LYS A 117 23.99 5.75 -9.59
C LYS A 117 22.88 5.56 -8.57
N LEU A 118 21.63 5.59 -9.03
CA LEU A 118 20.48 5.27 -8.20
C LEU A 118 20.50 3.80 -7.76
N GLY A 119 19.98 3.54 -6.57
CA GLY A 119 19.68 2.19 -6.10
C GLY A 119 18.20 1.86 -6.33
N THR A 120 17.81 0.62 -6.01
CA THR A 120 16.39 0.21 -6.00
C THR A 120 15.54 1.14 -5.13
N PHE A 121 16.02 1.50 -3.95
CA PHE A 121 15.24 2.28 -2.97
C PHE A 121 15.04 3.74 -3.37
N SER A 122 15.81 4.24 -4.34
CA SER A 122 15.68 5.59 -4.89
C SER A 122 15.11 5.63 -6.30
N SER A 123 14.70 4.49 -6.89
CA SER A 123 14.09 4.44 -8.23
C SER A 123 12.57 4.66 -8.27
N TYR A 124 11.96 4.99 -7.13
CA TYR A 124 10.51 5.14 -7.01
C TYR A 124 9.92 6.25 -7.90
N THR A 125 8.67 6.06 -8.33
CA THR A 125 7.83 7.15 -8.86
C THR A 125 7.15 7.90 -7.73
N LEU A 126 6.57 7.18 -6.77
CA LEU A 126 5.98 7.75 -5.55
C LEU A 126 6.56 7.09 -4.30
N LEU A 127 7.08 7.91 -3.38
CA LEU A 127 7.50 7.51 -2.04
C LEU A 127 6.57 8.10 -0.97
N VAL A 128 5.97 7.24 -0.16
CA VAL A 128 5.09 7.64 0.95
C VAL A 128 5.77 7.32 2.28
N ARG A 129 6.29 8.37 2.93
CA ARG A 129 6.88 8.28 4.29
C ARG A 129 5.88 8.64 5.39
N ALA A 130 4.83 9.37 5.03
CA ALA A 130 3.77 9.79 5.93
C ALA A 130 2.92 8.63 6.44
N ASN A 131 2.40 8.79 7.66
CA ASN A 131 1.40 7.89 8.23
C ASN A 131 -0.02 8.33 7.86
N ARG A 132 -0.96 7.39 7.91
CA ARG A 132 -2.39 7.63 7.67
C ARG A 132 -2.64 8.27 6.30
N VAL A 133 -2.28 7.56 5.25
CA VAL A 133 -2.43 8.05 3.87
C VAL A 133 -3.45 7.21 3.12
N LEU A 134 -4.34 7.87 2.39
CA LEU A 134 -5.22 7.22 1.41
C LEU A 134 -4.78 7.60 0.00
N ILE A 135 -4.56 6.63 -0.87
CA ILE A 135 -4.40 6.85 -2.31
C ILE A 135 -5.56 6.15 -3.01
N LYS A 136 -6.35 6.90 -3.78
CA LYS A 136 -7.57 6.37 -4.38
C LYS A 136 -7.72 6.84 -5.81
N ASP A 137 -8.21 5.94 -6.67
CA ASP A 137 -8.56 6.26 -8.07
C ASP A 137 -7.38 6.82 -8.89
N ILE A 138 -6.17 6.27 -8.72
CA ILE A 138 -4.95 6.74 -9.40
C ILE A 138 -4.16 5.56 -10.00
N THR A 139 -3.55 5.76 -11.18
CA THR A 139 -2.45 4.92 -11.66
C THR A 139 -1.10 5.48 -11.20
N ILE A 140 -0.24 4.64 -10.64
CA ILE A 140 1.17 4.94 -10.35
C ILE A 140 2.02 4.00 -11.19
N GLU A 141 2.87 4.55 -12.04
CA GLU A 141 3.63 3.80 -13.03
C GLU A 141 5.11 4.18 -13.02
N ASN A 142 5.97 3.17 -12.93
CA ASN A 142 7.37 3.32 -13.34
C ASN A 142 7.52 2.88 -14.80
N ALA A 143 7.72 3.86 -15.68
CA ALA A 143 7.78 3.69 -17.13
C ALA A 143 9.19 3.36 -17.66
N ALA A 144 10.17 3.07 -16.79
CA ALA A 144 11.55 2.78 -17.20
C ALA A 144 11.69 1.51 -18.06
N GLY A 145 10.68 0.64 -18.06
CA GLY A 145 10.71 -0.61 -18.81
C GLY A 145 11.46 -1.75 -18.09
N PRO A 146 11.80 -2.84 -18.79
CA PRO A 146 12.49 -4.00 -18.22
C PRO A 146 14.01 -3.76 -18.06
N VAL A 147 14.38 -2.72 -17.31
CA VAL A 147 15.78 -2.26 -17.11
C VAL A 147 16.43 -2.81 -15.83
N GLY A 148 15.80 -3.76 -15.16
CA GLY A 148 16.13 -4.18 -13.81
C GLY A 148 15.17 -3.54 -12.81
N GLN A 149 15.64 -3.27 -11.59
CA GLN A 149 14.80 -2.78 -10.49
C GLN A 149 14.31 -1.34 -10.76
N ALA A 150 13.00 -1.14 -10.81
CA ALA A 150 12.37 0.15 -11.07
C ALA A 150 11.05 0.26 -10.31
N VAL A 151 11.07 1.00 -9.19
CA VAL A 151 9.93 1.02 -8.25
C VAL A 151 8.86 2.00 -8.73
N ALA A 152 7.59 1.57 -8.75
CA ALA A 152 6.46 2.47 -8.97
C ALA A 152 6.05 3.12 -7.65
N LEU A 153 5.83 2.32 -6.61
CA LEU A 153 5.40 2.78 -5.30
C LEU A 153 6.30 2.24 -4.18
N HIS A 154 6.82 3.15 -3.36
CA HIS A 154 7.61 2.83 -2.17
C HIS A 154 6.87 3.33 -0.92
N LEU A 155 6.52 2.43 -0.02
CA LEU A 155 5.82 2.72 1.23
C LEU A 155 6.75 2.54 2.44
N GLU A 156 6.91 3.60 3.23
CA GLU A 156 7.65 3.60 4.51
C GLU A 156 6.76 3.96 5.71
N GLY A 157 5.66 4.68 5.48
CA GLY A 157 4.71 5.05 6.54
C GLY A 157 3.76 3.93 6.95
N ASP A 158 3.10 4.09 8.11
CA ASP A 158 2.11 3.18 8.66
C ASP A 158 0.67 3.64 8.36
N GLN A 159 -0.28 2.69 8.34
CA GLN A 159 -1.70 2.95 8.05
C GLN A 159 -1.94 3.56 6.66
N ILE A 160 -1.32 2.99 5.63
CA ILE A 160 -1.46 3.45 4.24
C ILE A 160 -2.51 2.59 3.51
N ALA A 161 -3.57 3.20 3.01
CA ALA A 161 -4.59 2.53 2.22
C ALA A 161 -4.52 2.92 0.74
N LEU A 162 -4.68 1.93 -0.14
CA LEU A 162 -4.84 2.10 -1.58
C LEU A 162 -6.18 1.50 -2.02
N VAL A 163 -7.01 2.26 -2.71
CA VAL A 163 -8.35 1.83 -3.14
C VAL A 163 -8.55 2.13 -4.62
N ASN A 164 -8.90 1.10 -5.41
CA ASN A 164 -9.11 1.24 -6.86
C ASN A 164 -7.91 1.89 -7.57
N CYS A 165 -6.70 1.46 -7.22
CA CYS A 165 -5.46 1.99 -7.81
C CYS A 165 -4.84 1.00 -8.79
N ARG A 166 -4.01 1.51 -9.71
CA ARG A 166 -3.25 0.69 -10.67
C ARG A 166 -1.77 0.92 -10.46
N LEU A 167 -1.03 -0.11 -10.07
CA LEU A 167 0.43 -0.06 -9.91
C LEU A 167 1.07 -0.77 -11.10
N LEU A 168 1.79 -0.01 -11.93
CA LEU A 168 2.37 -0.48 -13.18
C LEU A 168 3.89 -0.42 -13.12
N GLY A 169 4.56 -1.52 -13.45
CA GLY A 169 6.01 -1.60 -13.51
C GLY A 169 6.46 -2.94 -14.07
N PHE A 170 7.75 -3.22 -13.92
CA PHE A 170 8.36 -4.49 -14.29
C PHE A 170 8.94 -5.16 -13.04
N GLN A 171 10.25 -5.13 -12.87
CA GLN A 171 10.89 -5.67 -11.67
C GLN A 171 10.80 -4.66 -10.52
N ASP A 172 10.45 -5.15 -9.33
CA ASP A 172 10.36 -4.36 -8.08
C ASP A 172 9.26 -3.27 -8.09
N THR A 173 8.08 -3.53 -8.67
CA THR A 173 7.00 -2.53 -8.86
C THR A 173 6.50 -1.89 -7.54
N LEU A 174 6.21 -2.69 -6.51
CA LEU A 174 5.71 -2.24 -5.21
C LEU A 174 6.70 -2.62 -4.10
N TYR A 175 7.26 -1.61 -3.44
CA TYR A 175 8.15 -1.78 -2.31
C TYR A 175 7.47 -1.43 -0.97
N LEU A 176 7.25 -2.45 -0.14
CA LEU A 176 6.73 -2.35 1.23
C LEU A 176 7.91 -2.21 2.20
N GLY A 177 8.53 -1.03 2.21
CA GLY A 177 9.91 -0.81 2.63
C GLY A 177 10.19 -0.77 4.13
N LYS A 178 9.17 -0.73 4.99
CA LYS A 178 9.35 -0.58 6.45
C LYS A 178 8.74 -1.73 7.25
N SER A 179 9.58 -2.38 8.06
CA SER A 179 9.15 -3.39 9.03
C SER A 179 8.10 -2.82 9.98
N GLY A 180 7.07 -3.63 10.29
CA GLY A 180 5.97 -3.26 11.18
C GLY A 180 5.00 -2.22 10.61
N ALA A 181 5.34 -1.54 9.50
CA ALA A 181 4.42 -0.63 8.84
C ALA A 181 3.33 -1.42 8.10
N ARG A 182 2.08 -0.96 8.22
CA ARG A 182 0.90 -1.63 7.69
C ARG A 182 0.36 -0.91 6.47
N SER A 183 -0.01 -1.69 5.46
CA SER A 183 -0.65 -1.20 4.25
C SER A 183 -1.85 -2.05 3.85
N TYR A 184 -2.92 -1.40 3.37
CA TYR A 184 -4.14 -2.05 2.90
C TYR A 184 -4.37 -1.71 1.43
N PHE A 185 -4.67 -2.70 0.60
CA PHE A 185 -4.96 -2.53 -0.82
C PHE A 185 -6.33 -3.15 -1.10
N SER A 186 -7.26 -2.39 -1.67
CA SER A 186 -8.59 -2.87 -2.07
C SER A 186 -8.82 -2.58 -3.54
N ASP A 187 -9.24 -3.60 -4.29
CA ASP A 187 -9.67 -3.45 -5.69
C ASP A 187 -8.58 -2.85 -6.58
N CYS A 188 -7.31 -3.10 -6.24
CA CYS A 188 -6.17 -2.61 -6.98
C CYS A 188 -5.71 -3.60 -8.05
N SER A 189 -5.15 -3.11 -9.15
CA SER A 189 -4.39 -3.95 -10.09
C SER A 189 -2.90 -3.67 -9.94
N ILE A 190 -2.08 -4.71 -9.81
CA ILE A 190 -0.62 -4.60 -9.67
C ILE A 190 0.03 -5.48 -10.74
N SER A 191 0.82 -4.89 -11.62
CA SER A 191 1.50 -5.64 -12.70
C SER A 191 3.01 -5.55 -12.59
N GLY A 192 3.70 -6.66 -12.86
CA GLY A 192 5.16 -6.66 -12.92
C GLY A 192 5.75 -7.98 -13.41
N THR A 193 7.08 -8.08 -13.36
CA THR A 193 7.85 -9.25 -13.78
C THR A 193 8.44 -9.97 -12.58
N THR A 194 9.63 -9.56 -12.13
CA THR A 194 10.39 -10.19 -11.04
C THR A 194 10.14 -9.44 -9.74
N ASP A 195 9.80 -10.17 -8.68
CA ASP A 195 9.72 -9.66 -7.31
C ASP A 195 8.86 -8.40 -7.19
N PHE A 196 7.77 -8.32 -7.98
CA PHE A 196 7.08 -7.05 -8.18
C PHE A 196 6.28 -6.57 -6.97
N ILE A 197 6.16 -7.40 -5.92
CA ILE A 197 5.76 -7.01 -4.56
C ILE A 197 6.81 -7.51 -3.58
N PHE A 198 7.54 -6.60 -2.92
CA PHE A 198 8.68 -6.98 -2.07
C PHE A 198 8.87 -6.06 -0.86
N GLY A 199 9.71 -6.49 0.09
CA GLY A 199 10.04 -5.73 1.31
C GLY A 199 9.55 -6.32 2.64
N PRO A 200 9.87 -5.67 3.77
CA PRO A 200 9.58 -6.20 5.11
C PRO A 200 8.19 -5.87 5.68
N GLY A 201 7.41 -4.98 5.04
CA GLY A 201 6.15 -4.48 5.60
C GLY A 201 5.05 -5.53 5.78
N ILE A 202 3.99 -5.12 6.49
CA ILE A 202 2.75 -5.88 6.65
C ILE A 202 1.76 -5.36 5.61
N ALA A 203 1.26 -6.22 4.73
CA ALA A 203 0.33 -5.80 3.69
C ALA A 203 -0.85 -6.75 3.55
N PHE A 204 -2.06 -6.19 3.45
CA PHE A 204 -3.28 -6.93 3.16
C PHE A 204 -3.85 -6.47 1.82
N PHE A 205 -3.96 -7.39 0.90
CA PHE A 205 -4.52 -7.17 -0.44
C PHE A 205 -5.88 -7.83 -0.49
N LYS A 206 -6.93 -7.05 -0.66
CA LYS A 206 -8.32 -7.49 -0.78
C LYS A 206 -8.78 -7.32 -2.22
N SER A 207 -9.28 -8.40 -2.84
CA SER A 207 -9.91 -8.32 -4.16
C SER A 207 -9.04 -7.65 -5.23
N CYS A 208 -7.71 -7.83 -5.12
CA CYS A 208 -6.76 -7.24 -6.04
C CYS A 208 -6.48 -8.18 -7.23
N ARG A 209 -6.07 -7.59 -8.35
CA ARG A 209 -5.64 -8.32 -9.56
C ARG A 209 -4.13 -8.23 -9.72
N LEU A 210 -3.45 -9.35 -9.66
CA LEU A 210 -1.99 -9.50 -9.67
C LEU A 210 -1.60 -10.00 -11.08
N ILE A 211 -0.95 -9.17 -11.87
CA ILE A 211 -0.74 -9.39 -13.31
C ILE A 211 0.73 -9.68 -13.60
N SER A 212 1.06 -10.92 -13.90
CA SER A 212 2.41 -11.33 -14.28
C SER A 212 2.69 -11.04 -15.75
N LEU A 213 3.70 -10.22 -16.00
CA LEU A 213 4.14 -9.82 -17.34
C LEU A 213 5.24 -10.74 -17.91
N ARG A 214 5.81 -11.63 -17.09
CA ARG A 214 6.87 -12.58 -17.47
C ARG A 214 6.88 -13.76 -16.52
N ASN A 215 7.36 -14.91 -17.01
CA ASN A 215 7.75 -16.07 -16.21
C ASN A 215 8.82 -15.68 -15.16
N SER A 216 8.38 -15.44 -13.92
CA SER A 216 9.21 -15.00 -12.80
C SER A 216 8.45 -15.16 -11.47
N TYR A 217 8.63 -14.26 -10.51
CA TYR A 217 8.11 -14.34 -9.15
C TYR A 217 7.18 -13.16 -8.83
N VAL A 218 6.01 -13.45 -8.25
CA VAL A 218 5.08 -12.40 -7.82
C VAL A 218 5.59 -11.67 -6.58
N THR A 219 5.94 -12.41 -5.52
CA THR A 219 6.41 -11.81 -4.26
C THR A 219 7.87 -12.12 -3.91
N ALA A 220 8.50 -11.17 -3.22
CA ALA A 220 9.78 -11.35 -2.55
C ALA A 220 9.77 -10.73 -1.14
N ALA A 221 9.02 -11.35 -0.23
CA ALA A 221 8.90 -10.88 1.14
C ALA A 221 10.24 -10.95 1.89
N SER A 222 10.48 -9.96 2.76
CA SER A 222 11.60 -9.95 3.71
C SER A 222 11.14 -9.69 5.14
N THR A 223 9.99 -10.27 5.49
CA THR A 223 9.41 -10.21 6.83
C THR A 223 10.47 -10.56 7.89
N PRO A 224 10.70 -9.69 8.89
CA PRO A 224 11.73 -9.95 9.90
C PRO A 224 11.24 -10.96 10.94
N GLN A 225 12.21 -11.56 11.64
CA GLN A 225 11.92 -12.46 12.75
C GLN A 225 11.07 -11.75 13.82
N GLY A 226 10.00 -12.43 14.26
CA GLY A 226 9.08 -11.90 15.28
C GLY A 226 7.91 -11.09 14.72
N GLN A 227 7.91 -10.74 13.44
CA GLN A 227 6.74 -10.16 12.78
C GLN A 227 5.78 -11.28 12.34
N PHE A 228 4.61 -11.36 12.96
CA PHE A 228 3.68 -12.48 12.75
C PHE A 228 3.05 -12.49 11.36
N TYR A 229 2.76 -11.31 10.80
CA TYR A 229 2.21 -11.18 9.44
C TYR A 229 3.26 -10.59 8.48
N GLY A 230 3.28 -11.10 7.25
CA GLY A 230 3.93 -10.44 6.12
C GLY A 230 2.87 -9.96 5.14
N TYR A 231 2.73 -10.66 4.03
CA TYR A 231 1.70 -10.36 3.03
C TYR A 231 0.52 -11.31 3.17
N VAL A 232 -0.69 -10.76 3.15
CA VAL A 232 -1.93 -11.52 3.11
C VAL A 232 -2.70 -11.09 1.86
N PHE A 233 -2.92 -12.04 0.95
CA PHE A 233 -3.78 -11.86 -0.21
C PHE A 233 -5.11 -12.53 0.08
N ASP A 234 -6.21 -11.79 0.05
CA ASP A 234 -7.55 -12.27 0.36
C ASP A 234 -8.46 -12.01 -0.84
N GLN A 235 -8.96 -13.10 -1.43
CA GLN A 235 -9.82 -13.08 -2.61
C GLN A 235 -9.21 -12.34 -3.81
N CYS A 236 -7.89 -12.46 -3.99
CA CYS A 236 -7.18 -11.87 -5.12
C CYS A 236 -7.15 -12.79 -6.34
N ASP A 237 -7.08 -12.20 -7.53
CA ASP A 237 -6.90 -12.88 -8.80
C ASP A 237 -5.43 -12.81 -9.24
N PHE A 238 -4.79 -13.96 -9.44
CA PHE A 238 -3.47 -14.07 -10.06
C PHE A 238 -3.63 -14.42 -11.53
N VAL A 239 -3.17 -13.54 -12.41
CA VAL A 239 -3.39 -13.65 -13.86
C VAL A 239 -2.11 -13.39 -14.64
N ALA A 240 -2.00 -14.06 -15.79
CA ALA A 240 -0.96 -13.78 -16.77
C ALA A 240 -1.40 -12.63 -17.69
N ALA A 241 -0.44 -11.83 -18.17
CA ALA A 241 -0.71 -10.77 -19.15
C ALA A 241 -1.15 -11.34 -20.51
N ASP A 242 -0.55 -12.46 -20.92
CA ASP A 242 -0.83 -13.19 -22.14
C ASP A 242 -0.39 -14.66 -22.01
N GLU A 243 -0.67 -15.48 -23.03
CA GLU A 243 -0.41 -16.93 -23.03
C GLU A 243 1.08 -17.31 -23.03
N SER A 244 1.99 -16.38 -23.33
CA SER A 244 3.44 -16.63 -23.26
C SER A 244 3.96 -16.67 -21.82
N VAL A 245 3.17 -16.18 -20.86
CA VAL A 245 3.46 -16.25 -19.43
C VAL A 245 2.77 -17.47 -18.84
N ASP A 246 3.53 -18.56 -18.70
CA ASP A 246 3.04 -19.90 -18.33
C ASP A 246 3.80 -20.53 -17.15
N LYS A 247 4.86 -19.86 -16.65
CA LYS A 247 5.76 -20.38 -15.61
C LYS A 247 6.09 -19.34 -14.56
N VAL A 248 5.12 -19.03 -13.72
CA VAL A 248 5.23 -18.04 -12.64
C VAL A 248 5.15 -18.72 -11.28
N PHE A 249 5.98 -18.25 -10.36
CA PHE A 249 5.91 -18.60 -8.95
C PHE A 249 5.17 -17.52 -8.17
N LEU A 250 4.41 -17.94 -7.17
CA LEU A 250 3.75 -17.08 -6.17
C LEU A 250 4.76 -16.21 -5.41
N GLY A 251 5.97 -16.71 -5.19
CA GLY A 251 7.04 -15.91 -4.61
C GLY A 251 8.29 -16.69 -4.23
N ARG A 252 9.27 -15.96 -3.69
CA ARG A 252 10.54 -16.48 -3.16
C ARG A 252 11.03 -15.67 -1.96
N PRO A 253 11.73 -16.27 -0.97
CA PRO A 253 12.07 -15.56 0.26
C PRO A 253 13.29 -14.65 0.07
N TRP A 254 13.11 -13.33 0.07
CA TRP A 254 14.23 -12.39 -0.01
C TRP A 254 15.11 -12.44 1.25
N ARG A 255 14.50 -12.70 2.42
CA ARG A 255 15.16 -12.91 3.72
C ARG A 255 14.58 -14.13 4.46
N PRO A 256 15.28 -14.67 5.47
CA PRO A 256 14.68 -15.61 6.43
C PRO A 256 13.40 -15.06 7.04
N TYR A 257 12.48 -15.93 7.47
CA TYR A 257 11.18 -15.58 8.05
C TYR A 257 10.20 -14.85 7.12
N ALA A 258 10.52 -14.74 5.82
CA ALA A 258 9.59 -14.24 4.82
C ALA A 258 8.21 -14.90 4.96
N ASN A 259 7.16 -14.09 4.94
CA ASN A 259 5.81 -14.53 5.23
C ASN A 259 4.84 -14.06 4.14
N THR A 260 4.16 -15.00 3.51
CA THR A 260 3.16 -14.71 2.47
C THR A 260 2.05 -15.75 2.54
N VAL A 261 0.81 -15.28 2.69
CA VAL A 261 -0.38 -16.13 2.84
C VAL A 261 -1.43 -15.73 1.81
N LEU A 262 -1.95 -16.72 1.09
CA LEU A 262 -3.07 -16.55 0.16
C LEU A 262 -4.32 -17.17 0.76
N VAL A 263 -5.41 -16.42 0.79
CA VAL A 263 -6.73 -16.81 1.31
C VAL A 263 -7.76 -16.63 0.19
N ASP A 264 -8.45 -17.71 -0.18
CA ASP A 264 -9.46 -17.75 -1.25
C ASP A 264 -9.05 -17.09 -2.58
N CYS A 265 -7.76 -17.14 -2.91
CA CYS A 265 -7.26 -16.54 -4.14
C CYS A 265 -7.56 -17.43 -5.35
N ASN A 266 -7.80 -16.82 -6.51
CA ASN A 266 -7.96 -17.53 -7.76
C ASN A 266 -6.65 -17.49 -8.56
N LEU A 267 -6.07 -18.66 -8.83
CA LEU A 267 -4.78 -18.84 -9.46
C LEU A 267 -4.95 -19.26 -10.92
N GLY A 268 -4.53 -18.40 -11.86
CA GLY A 268 -4.49 -18.73 -13.29
C GLY A 268 -3.51 -19.86 -13.62
N ALA A 269 -3.65 -20.46 -14.80
CA ALA A 269 -2.88 -21.64 -15.24
C ALA A 269 -1.36 -21.42 -15.32
N HIS A 270 -0.92 -20.15 -15.45
CA HIS A 270 0.49 -19.76 -15.42
C HIS A 270 1.21 -19.98 -14.09
N ILE A 271 0.48 -20.17 -12.97
CA ILE A 271 1.09 -20.50 -11.68
C ILE A 271 1.46 -21.98 -11.70
N ILE A 272 2.76 -22.26 -11.55
CA ILE A 272 3.27 -23.63 -11.68
C ILE A 272 2.90 -24.51 -10.47
N PRO A 273 2.90 -25.84 -10.62
CA PRO A 273 2.51 -26.75 -9.53
C PRO A 273 3.32 -26.60 -8.24
N GLU A 274 4.62 -26.32 -8.34
CA GLU A 274 5.50 -26.08 -7.19
C GLU A 274 5.07 -24.86 -6.36
N GLY A 275 4.43 -23.87 -7.01
CA GLY A 275 3.89 -22.65 -6.42
C GLY A 275 4.96 -21.66 -5.97
N TRP A 276 5.91 -22.08 -5.15
CA TRP A 276 6.92 -21.24 -4.52
C TRP A 276 8.34 -21.62 -4.94
N ASN A 277 9.26 -20.67 -4.86
CA ASN A 277 10.65 -20.88 -5.25
C ASN A 277 11.62 -20.64 -4.10
N GLU A 278 12.65 -21.48 -4.01
CA GLU A 278 13.76 -21.31 -3.08
C GLU A 278 14.72 -20.21 -3.56
N TRP A 279 15.23 -19.39 -2.63
CA TRP A 279 16.23 -18.38 -2.97
C TRP A 279 17.63 -18.99 -2.98
N LYS A 280 18.05 -19.56 -4.13
CA LYS A 280 19.38 -20.16 -4.27
C LYS A 280 20.52 -19.14 -4.27
N GLY A 281 21.67 -19.54 -3.77
CA GLY A 281 22.94 -18.81 -3.93
C GLY A 281 23.16 -17.64 -2.96
N ASP A 282 22.28 -17.45 -1.97
CA ASP A 282 22.52 -16.49 -0.89
C ASP A 282 23.40 -17.12 0.19
N THR A 283 24.68 -16.79 0.21
CA THR A 283 25.65 -17.33 1.15
C THR A 283 25.46 -16.82 2.58
N LEU A 284 24.78 -15.68 2.77
CA LEU A 284 24.51 -15.13 4.10
C LEU A 284 23.30 -15.83 4.75
N PHE A 285 22.35 -16.25 3.92
CA PHE A 285 21.12 -16.91 4.35
C PHE A 285 20.82 -18.13 3.45
N PRO A 286 21.57 -19.24 3.60
CA PRO A 286 21.45 -20.39 2.69
C PRO A 286 20.18 -21.21 2.89
N ASP A 287 19.59 -21.17 4.09
CA ASP A 287 18.50 -22.07 4.52
C ASP A 287 17.16 -21.31 4.77
N LYS A 288 16.81 -20.35 3.91
CA LYS A 288 15.59 -19.54 4.11
C LYS A 288 14.32 -20.38 4.12
N ASP A 289 14.30 -21.46 3.35
CA ASP A 289 13.22 -22.46 3.27
C ASP A 289 12.89 -23.11 4.62
N LYS A 290 13.82 -23.12 5.58
CA LYS A 290 13.58 -23.65 6.94
C LYS A 290 12.85 -22.68 7.86
N THR A 291 12.76 -21.41 7.49
CA THR A 291 12.22 -20.33 8.35
C THR A 291 11.07 -19.56 7.72
N VAL A 292 10.94 -19.63 6.39
CA VAL A 292 9.85 -19.02 5.63
C VAL A 292 8.50 -19.57 6.08
N PHE A 293 7.46 -18.74 6.02
CA PHE A 293 6.09 -19.17 6.19
C PHE A 293 5.26 -18.79 4.96
N TYR A 294 5.23 -19.69 3.97
CA TYR A 294 4.42 -19.55 2.77
C TYR A 294 3.23 -20.49 2.82
N ALA A 295 2.03 -19.95 2.65
CA ALA A 295 0.82 -20.72 2.89
C ALA A 295 -0.34 -20.33 1.97
N GLU A 296 -1.20 -21.31 1.70
CA GLU A 296 -2.45 -21.14 0.96
C GLU A 296 -3.62 -21.70 1.78
N LEU A 297 -4.78 -21.03 1.71
CA LEU A 297 -6.03 -21.46 2.32
C LEU A 297 -7.15 -21.23 1.30
N GLY A 298 -7.76 -22.30 0.79
CA GLY A 298 -8.94 -22.19 -0.08
C GLY A 298 -8.67 -21.62 -1.48
N SER A 299 -7.42 -21.57 -1.93
CA SER A 299 -7.07 -21.16 -3.30
C SER A 299 -7.76 -22.05 -4.35
N LYS A 300 -8.19 -21.44 -5.46
CA LYS A 300 -8.92 -22.09 -6.57
C LYS A 300 -8.29 -21.73 -7.92
N GLY A 301 -8.86 -22.24 -9.00
CA GLY A 301 -8.40 -21.98 -10.37
C GLY A 301 -7.39 -23.02 -10.87
N ALA A 302 -6.98 -22.90 -12.14
CA ALA A 302 -6.13 -23.88 -12.80
C ALA A 302 -4.74 -24.01 -12.12
N GLY A 303 -4.17 -22.91 -11.62
CA GLY A 303 -2.91 -22.91 -10.87
C GLY A 303 -3.00 -23.50 -9.46
N ALA A 304 -4.21 -23.79 -8.98
CA ALA A 304 -4.48 -24.49 -7.72
C ALA A 304 -4.97 -25.94 -7.94
N SER A 305 -4.89 -26.47 -9.17
CA SER A 305 -5.36 -27.84 -9.46
C SER A 305 -4.44 -28.93 -8.87
N GLU A 306 -3.17 -28.62 -8.63
CA GLU A 306 -2.16 -29.58 -8.15
C GLU A 306 -1.50 -29.12 -6.83
N LEU A 307 -2.29 -28.69 -5.83
CA LEU A 307 -1.78 -28.23 -4.53
C LEU A 307 -0.88 -29.26 -3.82
N SER A 308 -1.07 -30.56 -4.08
CA SER A 308 -0.21 -31.62 -3.53
C SER A 308 1.22 -31.62 -4.10
N LYS A 309 1.50 -30.87 -5.17
CA LYS A 309 2.84 -30.72 -5.78
C LYS A 309 3.57 -29.47 -5.29
N ARG A 310 2.96 -28.66 -4.43
CA ARG A 310 3.62 -27.51 -3.82
C ARG A 310 4.90 -27.95 -3.13
N VAL A 311 5.90 -27.07 -3.10
CA VAL A 311 7.15 -27.32 -2.40
C VAL A 311 6.89 -27.74 -0.94
N THR A 312 7.67 -28.69 -0.44
CA THR A 312 7.42 -29.37 0.85
C THR A 312 7.53 -28.47 2.07
N TRP A 313 8.16 -27.30 1.93
CA TRP A 313 8.33 -26.28 2.96
C TRP A 313 7.21 -25.21 2.95
N SER A 314 6.23 -25.33 2.04
CA SER A 314 5.01 -24.51 2.06
C SER A 314 3.85 -25.23 2.76
N HIS A 315 2.79 -24.50 3.07
CA HIS A 315 1.68 -25.01 3.88
C HIS A 315 0.32 -24.85 3.19
N GLN A 316 -0.49 -25.90 3.25
CA GLN A 316 -1.93 -25.80 3.00
C GLN A 316 -2.62 -25.68 4.35
N LEU A 317 -3.24 -24.53 4.61
CA LEU A 317 -3.85 -24.25 5.91
C LEU A 317 -5.27 -24.83 5.98
N PRO A 318 -5.65 -25.41 7.13
CA PRO A 318 -7.03 -25.82 7.37
C PRO A 318 -7.96 -24.62 7.57
N GLU A 319 -9.25 -24.84 7.34
CA GLU A 319 -10.31 -23.82 7.37
C GLU A 319 -10.41 -23.06 8.70
N ASP A 320 -10.09 -23.72 9.83
CA ASP A 320 -10.09 -23.10 11.17
C ASP A 320 -9.03 -21.99 11.33
N LYS A 321 -8.06 -21.88 10.40
CA LYS A 321 -7.08 -20.79 10.37
C LYS A 321 -7.56 -19.54 9.66
N ARG A 322 -8.70 -19.58 8.96
CA ARG A 322 -9.22 -18.43 8.21
C ARG A 322 -9.38 -17.18 9.08
N ASP A 323 -9.88 -17.35 10.31
CA ASP A 323 -10.09 -16.23 11.23
C ASP A 323 -8.80 -15.53 11.66
N VAL A 324 -7.65 -16.19 11.58
CA VAL A 324 -6.32 -15.60 11.88
C VAL A 324 -5.94 -14.57 10.82
N TYR A 325 -6.37 -14.76 9.58
CA TYR A 325 -6.02 -13.90 8.45
C TYR A 325 -7.14 -12.94 8.06
N LYS A 326 -8.08 -12.64 8.97
CA LYS A 326 -9.04 -11.55 8.77
C LYS A 326 -8.36 -10.18 8.86
N LEU A 327 -8.87 -9.20 8.11
CA LEU A 327 -8.32 -7.84 8.06
C LEU A 327 -8.07 -7.26 9.46
N GLU A 328 -9.03 -7.40 10.38
CA GLU A 328 -8.95 -6.87 11.74
C GLU A 328 -7.91 -7.59 12.61
N LYS A 329 -7.47 -8.80 12.24
CA LYS A 329 -6.38 -9.52 12.91
C LYS A 329 -5.03 -9.13 12.36
N VAL A 330 -4.93 -8.98 11.03
CA VAL A 330 -3.68 -8.61 10.35
C VAL A 330 -3.29 -7.17 10.63
N MET A 331 -4.28 -6.27 10.69
CA MET A 331 -4.06 -4.84 10.93
C MET A 331 -4.04 -4.45 12.41
N GLU A 332 -4.31 -5.40 13.30
CA GLU A 332 -4.31 -5.22 14.74
C GLU A 332 -5.18 -4.03 15.20
N ASP A 333 -4.58 -2.97 15.75
CA ASP A 333 -5.27 -1.77 16.23
C ASP A 333 -5.70 -0.81 15.11
N TRP A 334 -5.19 -0.97 13.88
CA TRP A 334 -5.58 -0.11 12.77
C TRP A 334 -6.96 -0.48 12.22
N LYS A 335 -7.92 0.39 12.53
CA LYS A 335 -9.30 0.29 12.08
C LYS A 335 -9.46 0.80 10.65
N VAL A 336 -9.03 0.00 9.68
CA VAL A 336 -9.05 0.35 8.25
C VAL A 336 -10.40 0.88 7.77
N LYS A 337 -11.50 0.19 8.09
CA LYS A 337 -12.86 0.57 7.66
C LYS A 337 -13.26 1.94 8.19
N GLU A 338 -13.00 2.22 9.48
CA GLU A 338 -13.29 3.52 10.09
C GLU A 338 -12.45 4.62 9.42
N MET A 339 -11.17 4.36 9.13
CA MET A 339 -10.31 5.32 8.42
C MET A 339 -10.84 5.62 7.00
N LEU A 340 -11.26 4.60 6.25
CA LEU A 340 -11.83 4.79 4.91
C LEU A 340 -13.14 5.58 4.98
N ASP A 341 -14.03 5.23 5.91
CA ASP A 341 -15.32 5.92 6.11
C ASP A 341 -15.13 7.39 6.55
N GLU A 342 -14.11 7.67 7.37
CA GLU A 342 -13.73 9.03 7.77
C GLU A 342 -13.15 9.82 6.60
N MET A 343 -12.34 9.17 5.76
CA MET A 343 -11.66 9.80 4.65
C MET A 343 -12.56 9.99 3.42
N GLU A 344 -13.68 9.29 3.30
CA GLU A 344 -14.66 9.47 2.22
C GLU A 344 -15.72 10.54 2.49
N LYS A 345 -15.96 10.87 3.77
CA LYS A 345 -16.80 12.02 4.17
C LYS A 345 -16.13 13.35 3.82
#